data_AF-A0A8I2H9E3-F1
#
_entry.id   AF-A0A8I2H9E3-F1
#
_cell.length_a   1.000
_cell.length_b   1.000
_cell.length_c   1.000
_cell.angle_alpha   90.00
_cell.angle_beta   90.00
_cell.angle_gamma   90.00
#
_symmetry.space_group_name_H-M   'P 1'
#
loop_
_entity.id
_entity.type
_entity.pdbx_description
1 polymer ?
#
loop_
_entity_poly.entity_id
_entity_poly.type
_entity_poly.pdbx_seq_one_letter_code
_entity_poly.pdbx_strand_id
1 'polypeptide(L)'
;MVYKIIGGVAIFLSIVALYPSMQPGAPSVIGFYLTLLSMFISALASQRQLPYYFYCVALFSLSNVLFLNDGTRLSLLFIQGDWTYICSMYSLFLVVLCIGSLLIRYKTRSSQ
;
A
#
# COMPACT_ATOMS: atom_id res chain seq x y z
N MET A 1 6.41 -23.08 0.85
CA MET A 1 6.56 -22.36 2.14
C MET A 1 7.04 -20.93 1.96
N VAL A 2 8.06 -20.69 1.12
CA VAL A 2 8.63 -19.35 0.84
C VAL A 2 7.58 -18.24 0.57
N TYR A 3 6.61 -18.46 -0.31
CA TYR A 3 5.59 -17.43 -0.59
C TYR A 3 4.66 -17.09 0.58
N LYS A 4 4.45 -18.01 1.54
CA LYS A 4 3.71 -17.69 2.78
C LYS A 4 4.52 -16.75 3.66
N ILE A 5 5.83 -16.97 3.73
CA ILE A 5 6.76 -16.12 4.47
C ILE A 5 6.81 -14.74 3.82
N ILE A 6 6.96 -14.67 2.49
CA ILE A 6 6.97 -13.41 1.74
C ILE A 6 5.67 -12.63 1.94
N GLY A 7 4.51 -13.30 1.84
CA GLY A 7 3.21 -12.67 2.09
C GLY A 7 3.05 -12.17 3.53
N GLY A 8 3.54 -12.94 4.51
CA GLY A 8 3.56 -12.53 5.92
C GLY A 8 4.48 -11.33 6.17
N VAL A 9 5.68 -11.32 5.57
CA VAL A 9 6.61 -10.20 5.63
C VAL A 9 5.99 -8.94 5.00
N ALA A 10 5.24 -9.07 3.91
CA ALA A 10 4.55 -7.95 3.31
C ALA A 10 3.51 -7.33 4.26
N ILE A 11 2.72 -8.15 4.95
CA ILE A 11 1.76 -7.66 5.96
C ILE A 11 2.50 -6.98 7.11
N PHE A 12 3.58 -7.59 7.61
CA PHE A 12 4.38 -7.00 8.68
C PHE A 12 4.95 -5.64 8.25
N LEU A 13 5.48 -5.55 7.03
CA LEU A 13 6.03 -4.32 6.47
C LEU A 13 4.96 -3.22 6.34
N SER A 14 3.73 -3.59 5.95
CA SER A 14 2.63 -2.61 5.86
C SER A 14 2.21 -2.06 7.22
N ILE A 15 2.35 -2.86 8.29
CA ILE A 15 2.12 -2.41 9.67
C ILE A 15 3.26 -1.51 10.15
N VAL A 16 4.51 -1.89 9.89
CA VAL A 16 5.69 -1.07 10.25
C VAL A 16 5.66 0.29 9.56
N ALA A 17 5.17 0.34 8.32
CA ALA A 17 5.04 1.58 7.54
C ALA A 17 4.07 2.61 8.16
N LEU A 18 3.19 2.20 9.09
CA LEU A 18 2.27 3.11 9.76
C LEU A 18 3.02 4.10 10.67
N TYR A 19 4.07 3.64 11.36
CA TYR A 19 4.81 4.46 12.32
C TYR A 19 5.48 5.70 11.69
N PRO A 20 6.32 5.57 10.63
CA PRO A 20 6.91 6.73 9.98
C PRO A 20 5.86 7.60 9.26
N SER A 21 4.75 7.02 8.79
CA SER A 21 3.65 7.77 8.17
C SER A 21 2.99 8.80 9.10
N MET A 22 2.91 8.50 10.40
CA MET A 22 2.29 9.40 11.39
C MET A 22 3.19 10.59 11.77
N GLN A 23 4.47 10.56 11.40
CA GLN A 23 5.41 11.63 11.70
C GLN A 23 5.42 12.67 10.58
N PRO A 24 5.32 13.97 10.89
CA PRO A 24 5.26 15.02 9.88
C PRO A 24 6.59 15.18 9.13
N GLY A 25 6.51 15.63 7.88
CA GLY A 25 7.67 15.88 7.02
C GLY A 25 8.23 14.62 6.34
N ALA A 26 9.55 14.53 6.19
CA ALA A 26 10.23 13.46 5.44
C ALA A 26 9.91 12.02 5.90
N PRO A 27 9.71 11.72 7.20
CA PRO A 27 9.30 10.38 7.64
C PRO A 27 7.99 9.91 7.01
N SER A 28 7.02 10.80 6.80
CA SER A 28 5.74 10.45 6.17
C SER A 28 5.91 9.91 4.75
N VAL A 29 6.87 10.46 4.00
CA VAL A 29 7.21 10.03 2.65
C VAL A 29 7.85 8.63 2.66
N ILE A 30 8.71 8.36 3.64
CA ILE A 30 9.32 7.04 3.83
C ILE A 30 8.24 6.00 4.16
N GLY A 31 7.30 6.34 5.04
CA GLY A 31 6.14 5.48 5.36
C GLY A 31 5.29 5.19 4.12
N PHE A 32 5.06 6.19 3.27
CA PHE A 32 4.35 6.02 2.01
C PHE A 32 5.08 5.02 1.08
N TYR A 33 6.38 5.17 0.85
CA TYR A 33 7.12 4.26 -0.02
C TYR A 33 7.24 2.84 0.54
N LEU A 34 7.38 2.68 1.87
CA LEU A 34 7.33 1.36 2.51
C LEU A 34 5.97 0.69 2.30
N THR A 35 4.89 1.48 2.30
CA THR A 35 3.54 1.01 2.00
C THR A 35 3.45 0.49 0.56
N LEU A 36 3.95 1.25 -0.42
CA LEU A 36 3.98 0.80 -1.82
C LEU A 36 4.83 -0.46 -2.01
N LEU A 37 5.98 -0.54 -1.35
CA LEU A 37 6.84 -1.71 -1.39
C LEU A 37 6.13 -2.95 -0.82
N SER A 38 5.43 -2.80 0.32
CA SER A 38 4.65 -3.88 0.92
C SER A 38 3.55 -4.39 -0.02
N MET A 39 2.86 -3.47 -0.72
CA MET A 39 1.86 -3.80 -1.72
C MET A 39 2.45 -4.58 -2.90
N PHE A 40 3.62 -4.17 -3.39
CA PHE A 40 4.30 -4.88 -4.47
C PHE A 40 4.71 -6.31 -4.06
N ILE A 41 5.31 -6.46 -2.87
CA ILE A 41 5.73 -7.77 -2.34
C ILE A 41 4.51 -8.68 -2.12
N SER A 42 3.41 -8.15 -1.56
CA SER A 42 2.19 -8.93 -1.34
C SER A 42 1.53 -9.35 -2.66
N ALA A 43 1.55 -8.51 -3.70
CA ALA A 43 1.04 -8.87 -5.02
C ALA A 43 1.83 -10.05 -5.61
N LEU A 44 3.17 -10.04 -5.49
CA LEU A 44 4.04 -11.14 -5.92
C LEU A 44 3.75 -12.43 -5.13
N ALA A 45 3.60 -12.33 -3.82
CA ALA A 45 3.27 -13.48 -2.97
C ALA A 45 1.89 -14.09 -3.32
N SER A 46 0.91 -13.23 -3.60
CA SER A 46 -0.46 -13.63 -3.93
C SER A 46 -0.61 -14.31 -5.30
N GLN A 47 0.31 -14.09 -6.25
CA GLN A 47 0.27 -14.79 -7.56
C GLN A 47 0.39 -16.32 -7.46
N ARG A 48 1.06 -16.83 -6.42
CA ARG A 48 1.41 -18.25 -6.30
C ARG A 48 0.58 -18.99 -5.25
N GLN A 49 -0.23 -18.29 -4.48
CA GLN A 49 -0.96 -18.88 -3.35
C GLN A 49 -2.38 -18.34 -3.23
N LEU A 50 -2.60 -17.42 -2.29
CA LEU A 50 -3.90 -16.91 -1.91
C LEU A 50 -3.93 -15.40 -2.12
N PRO A 51 -5.02 -14.86 -2.68
CA PRO A 51 -5.19 -13.42 -2.86
C PRO A 51 -5.34 -12.67 -1.52
N TYR A 52 -5.56 -13.41 -0.43
CA TYR A 52 -5.71 -12.91 0.93
C TYR A 52 -4.59 -11.95 1.37
N TYR A 53 -3.32 -12.29 1.10
CA TYR A 53 -2.18 -11.48 1.53
C TYR A 53 -2.23 -10.06 0.96
N PHE A 54 -2.52 -9.93 -0.34
CA PHE A 54 -2.68 -8.63 -0.96
C PHE A 54 -3.88 -7.85 -0.43
N TYR A 55 -5.03 -8.49 -0.20
CA TYR A 55 -6.20 -7.78 0.34
C TYR A 55 -5.93 -7.22 1.73
N CYS A 56 -5.25 -7.97 2.61
CA CYS A 56 -4.84 -7.47 3.92
C CYS A 56 -3.90 -6.25 3.80
N VAL A 57 -2.85 -6.37 2.97
CA VAL A 57 -1.90 -5.27 2.77
C VAL A 57 -2.58 -4.05 2.13
N ALA A 58 -3.47 -4.26 1.16
CA ALA A 58 -4.22 -3.18 0.53
C ALA A 58 -5.11 -2.43 1.53
N LEU A 59 -5.77 -3.13 2.45
CA LEU A 59 -6.56 -2.49 3.52
C LEU A 59 -5.70 -1.67 4.48
N PHE A 60 -4.57 -2.22 4.96
CA PHE A 60 -3.64 -1.46 5.80
C PHE A 60 -3.07 -0.25 5.07
N SER A 61 -2.73 -0.42 3.80
CA SER A 61 -2.17 0.63 2.96
C SER A 61 -3.19 1.75 2.72
N LEU A 62 -4.44 1.40 2.44
CA LEU A 62 -5.54 2.36 2.28
C LEU A 62 -5.73 3.17 3.56
N SER A 63 -5.77 2.51 4.72
CA SER A 63 -5.86 3.19 6.00
C SER A 63 -4.68 4.12 6.27
N ASN A 64 -3.47 3.68 5.90
CA ASN A 64 -2.26 4.49 6.05
C ASN A 64 -2.35 5.78 5.23
N VAL A 65 -2.63 5.66 3.93
CA VAL A 65 -2.65 6.80 3.00
C VAL A 65 -3.78 7.79 3.33
N LEU A 66 -4.98 7.31 3.69
CA LEU A 66 -6.13 8.19 3.92
C LEU A 66 -6.12 8.88 5.29
N PHE A 67 -5.69 8.17 6.33
CA PHE A 67 -5.91 8.61 7.72
C PHE A 67 -4.64 8.92 8.50
N LEU A 68 -3.51 8.28 8.19
CA LEU A 68 -2.31 8.37 9.02
C LEU A 68 -1.22 9.21 8.40
N ASN A 69 -1.01 9.08 7.09
CA ASN A 69 0.08 9.71 6.38
C ASN A 69 -0.12 11.23 6.35
N ASP A 70 0.77 11.95 7.03
CA ASP A 70 0.69 13.40 7.17
C ASP A 70 0.54 14.13 5.82
N GLY A 71 1.24 13.67 4.78
CA GLY A 71 1.22 14.26 3.44
C GLY A 71 -0.03 13.98 2.61
N THR A 72 -0.81 12.94 2.95
CA THR A 72 -2.02 12.57 2.19
C THR A 72 -3.29 12.54 3.04
N ARG A 73 -3.19 12.83 4.34
CA ARG A 73 -4.30 12.73 5.29
C ARG A 73 -5.49 13.58 4.87
N LEU A 74 -6.67 12.97 4.78
CA LEU A 74 -7.91 13.62 4.34
C LEU A 74 -8.26 14.88 5.17
N SER A 75 -7.96 14.89 6.47
CA SER A 75 -8.28 16.04 7.33
C SER A 75 -7.42 17.28 7.09
N LEU A 76 -6.26 17.14 6.45
CA LEU A 76 -5.35 18.24 6.13
C LEU A 76 -5.43 18.68 4.65
N LEU A 77 -6.22 17.96 3.85
CA LEU A 77 -6.25 18.05 2.38
C LEU A 77 -6.57 19.47 1.88
N PHE A 78 -7.41 20.22 2.59
CA PHE A 78 -7.82 21.58 2.24
C PHE A 78 -7.09 22.70 3.00
N ILE A 79 -6.25 22.34 3.98
CA ILE A 79 -5.64 23.30 4.91
C ILE A 79 -4.19 23.61 4.52
N GLN A 80 -3.45 22.62 4.01
CA GLN A 80 -1.99 22.71 3.83
C GLN A 80 -1.52 22.43 2.38
N GLY A 81 -2.44 22.28 1.42
CA GLY A 81 -2.18 21.51 0.20
C GLY A 81 -1.39 22.20 -0.90
N ASP A 82 -0.12 21.81 -1.06
CA ASP A 82 0.45 21.66 -2.40
C ASP A 82 -0.29 20.52 -3.11
N TRP A 83 -1.31 20.89 -3.89
CA TRP A 83 -2.16 19.97 -4.63
C TRP A 83 -1.37 19.07 -5.58
N THR A 84 -0.23 19.54 -6.09
CA THR A 84 0.62 18.76 -7.00
C THR A 84 1.21 17.56 -6.25
N TYR A 85 1.75 17.81 -5.06
CA TYR A 85 2.28 16.77 -4.20
C TYR A 85 1.20 15.75 -3.82
N ILE A 86 0.06 16.21 -3.32
CA ILE A 86 -1.05 15.36 -2.87
C ILE A 86 -1.56 14.48 -4.02
N CYS A 87 -1.84 15.07 -5.18
CA CYS A 87 -2.32 14.34 -6.36
C CYS A 87 -1.29 13.31 -6.84
N SER A 88 0.01 13.62 -6.78
CA SER A 88 1.06 12.69 -7.19
C SER A 88 1.13 11.44 -6.29
N MET A 89 1.03 11.63 -4.96
CA MET A 89 1.03 10.53 -3.99
C MET A 89 -0.21 9.64 -4.16
N TYR A 90 -1.40 10.24 -4.27
CA TYR A 90 -2.62 9.47 -4.53
C TYR A 90 -2.57 8.71 -5.86
N SER A 91 -2.05 9.34 -6.92
CA SER A 91 -1.93 8.71 -8.23
C SER A 91 -1.00 7.50 -8.20
N LEU A 92 0.18 7.63 -7.58
CA LEU A 92 1.12 6.52 -7.40
C LEU A 92 0.48 5.37 -6.63
N PHE A 93 -0.20 5.66 -5.53
CA PHE A 93 -0.90 4.65 -4.74
C PHE A 93 -1.98 3.92 -5.56
N LEU A 94 -2.83 4.67 -6.27
CA LEU A 94 -3.89 4.10 -7.10
C LEU A 94 -3.34 3.23 -8.24
N VAL A 95 -2.24 3.63 -8.87
CA VAL A 95 -1.58 2.84 -9.92
C VAL A 95 -1.12 1.50 -9.36
N VAL A 96 -0.43 1.48 -8.22
CA VAL A 96 0.05 0.22 -7.60
C VAL A 96 -1.12 -0.65 -7.15
N LEU A 97 -2.17 -0.05 -6.58
CA LEU A 97 -3.39 -0.76 -6.17
C LEU A 97 -4.13 -1.36 -7.37
N CYS A 98 -4.28 -0.62 -8.45
CA CYS A 98 -4.94 -1.06 -9.67
C CYS A 98 -4.16 -2.21 -10.32
N ILE A 99 -2.86 -2.03 -10.55
CA ILE A 99 -2.00 -3.07 -11.16
C ILE A 99 -2.03 -4.34 -10.30
N GLY A 100 -1.82 -4.22 -8.98
CA GLY A 100 -1.82 -5.36 -8.07
C GLY A 100 -3.15 -6.10 -8.06
N SER A 101 -4.28 -5.38 -8.02
CA SER A 101 -5.61 -5.99 -8.04
C SER A 101 -5.95 -6.68 -9.37
N LEU A 102 -5.59 -6.07 -10.51
CA LEU A 102 -5.77 -6.67 -11.84
C LEU A 102 -4.95 -7.96 -11.99
N LEU A 103 -3.70 -7.93 -11.54
CA LEU A 103 -2.78 -9.08 -11.56
C LEU A 103 -3.39 -10.28 -10.82
N ILE A 104 -3.97 -10.03 -9.65
CA ILE A 104 -4.58 -11.06 -8.81
C ILE A 104 -5.85 -11.60 -9.45
N ARG A 105 -6.73 -10.72 -9.96
CA ARG A 105 -7.97 -11.13 -10.64
C ARG A 105 -7.69 -11.98 -11.87
N TYR A 106 -6.70 -11.59 -12.68
CA TYR A 106 -6.29 -12.37 -13.86
C TYR A 106 -5.83 -13.77 -13.46
N LYS A 107 -5.00 -13.88 -12.42
CA LYS A 107 -4.52 -15.17 -11.94
C LYS A 107 -5.65 -16.06 -11.43
N THR A 108 -6.58 -15.53 -10.64
CA THR A 108 -7.71 -16.29 -10.11
C THR A 108 -8.57 -16.89 -11.22
N ARG A 109 -8.81 -16.16 -12.32
CA ARG A 109 -9.55 -16.68 -13.49
C ARG A 109 -8.81 -17.78 -14.24
N SER A 110 -7.48 -17.71 -14.34
CA SER A 110 -6.68 -18.72 -15.07
C SER A 110 -6.54 -20.08 -14.38
N SER A 111 -6.96 -20.17 -13.11
CA SER A 111 -6.86 -21.40 -12.30
C SER A 111 -8.21 -22.10 -12.09
N GLN A 112 -9.27 -21.59 -12.71
CA GLN A 112 -10.57 -22.25 -12.87
C GLN A 112 -10.63 -22.92 -14.24
#